data_AF-A0A0A8JQL7-F1
#
_entry.id   AF-A0A0A8JQL7-F1
#
_cell.length_a   1.000
_cell.length_b   1.000
_cell.length_c   1.000
_cell.angle_alpha   90.00
_cell.angle_beta   90.00
_cell.angle_gamma   90.00
#
_symmetry.space_group_name_H-M   'P 1'
#
loop_
_entity.id
_entity.type
_entity.pdbx_description
1 polymer ?
#
loop_
_entity_poly.entity_id
_entity_poly.type
_entity_poly.pdbx_seq_one_letter_code
_entity_poly.pdbx_strand_id
1 'polypeptide(L)' 'MFEKPEDERMSREEMEEYGRAIDARNAALERTEVEPDTIELAADQVPPPLSEEEIKRRVGEQNYVNMKDAKIMNSINS' A
#
# COMPACT_ATOMS: atom_id res chain seq x y z
N MET A 1 -7.11 2.07 18.44
CA MET A 1 -7.54 2.14 17.03
C MET A 1 -7.55 3.62 16.68
N PHE A 2 -6.78 4.07 15.68
CA PHE A 2 -6.71 5.49 15.32
C PHE A 2 -7.78 5.76 14.27
N GLU A 3 -8.84 6.45 14.66
CA GLU A 3 -9.89 6.88 13.75
C GLU A 3 -9.35 8.01 12.89
N LYS A 4 -9.40 7.84 11.56
CA LYS A 4 -9.07 8.90 10.63
C LYS A 4 -10.23 9.89 10.66
N PRO A 5 -10.00 11.19 10.93
CA PRO A 5 -11.07 12.18 10.86
C PRO A 5 -11.60 12.22 9.42
N GLU A 6 -12.88 11.91 9.26
CA GLU A 6 -13.58 12.02 7.98
C GLU A 6 -13.78 13.52 7.68
N ASP A 7 -12.99 14.03 6.74
CA ASP A 7 -13.18 15.33 6.07
C ASP A 7 -13.29 16.62 6.94
N GLU A 8 -12.82 16.61 8.19
CA GLU A 8 -12.59 17.84 8.95
C GLU A 8 -11.21 18.43 8.62
N ARG A 9 -11.21 19.62 8.00
CA ARG A 9 -9.98 20.40 7.76
C ARG A 9 -9.40 20.80 9.11
N MET A 10 -8.37 20.07 9.56
CA MET A 10 -7.59 20.42 10.74
C MET A 10 -7.13 21.88 10.68
N SER A 11 -7.19 22.56 11.81
CA SER A 11 -6.56 23.87 11.96
C SER A 11 -5.05 23.75 11.82
N ARG A 12 -4.38 24.88 11.56
CA ARG A 12 -2.92 24.90 11.42
C ARG A 12 -2.20 24.36 12.65
N GLU A 13 -2.69 24.68 13.83
CA GLU A 13 -2.10 24.22 15.09
C GLU A 13 -2.24 22.70 15.26
N GLU A 14 -3.43 22.16 14.95
CA GLU A 14 -3.67 20.71 14.98
C GLU A 14 -2.83 19.96 13.96
N MET A 15 -2.61 20.52 12.77
CA MET A 15 -1.70 19.93 11.77
C MET A 15 -0.25 19.90 12.25
N GLU A 16 0.22 20.99 12.87
CA GLU A 16 1.59 21.08 13.39
C GLU A 16 1.80 20.11 14.58
N GLU A 17 0.81 19.97 15.46
CA GLU A 17 0.84 18.99 16.55
C GLU A 17 0.83 17.56 16.03
N TYR A 18 -0.07 17.27 15.08
CA TYR A 18 -0.16 15.97 14.42
C TYR A 18 1.16 15.60 13.73
N GLY A 19 1.76 16.54 13.00
CA GLY A 19 3.06 16.34 12.34
C GLY A 19 4.15 15.95 13.34
N ARG A 20 4.28 16.71 14.45
CA ARG A 20 5.26 16.40 15.51
C ARG A 20 5.02 15.01 16.14
N ALA A 21 3.77 14.62 16.33
CA ALA A 21 3.43 13.31 16.89
C ALA A 21 3.81 12.17 15.93
N ILE A 22 3.57 12.34 14.63
CA ILE A 22 3.98 11.37 13.60
C ILE A 22 5.50 11.28 13.50
N ASP A 23 6.19 12.41 13.47
CA ASP A 23 7.66 12.45 13.41
C ASP A 23 8.30 11.74 14.60
N ALA A 24 7.80 11.99 15.82
CA ALA A 24 8.26 11.33 17.02
C ALA A 24 8.04 9.81 16.98
N ARG A 25 6.87 9.37 16.48
CA ARG A 25 6.56 7.94 16.30
C ARG A 25 7.47 7.30 15.28
N ASN A 26 7.70 7.96 14.14
CA ASN A 26 8.55 7.44 13.08
C ASN A 26 10.00 7.33 13.56
N ALA A 27 10.52 8.35 14.24
CA ALA A 27 11.86 8.32 14.82
C ALA A 27 12.05 7.20 15.86
N ALA A 28 10.99 6.84 16.61
CA ALA A 28 11.02 5.70 17.52
C ALA A 28 11.05 4.35 16.76
N LEU A 29 10.28 4.22 15.67
CA LEU A 29 10.26 3.02 14.84
C LEU A 29 11.57 2.83 14.06
N GLU A 30 12.15 3.90 13.50
CA GLU A 30 13.41 3.83 12.74
C GLU A 30 14.59 3.36 13.59
N ARG A 31 14.56 3.62 14.90
CA ARG A 31 15.59 3.17 15.85
C ARG A 31 15.36 1.77 16.38
N THR A 32 14.22 1.17 16.05
CA THR A 32 13.91 -0.20 16.46
C THR A 32 14.60 -1.15 15.49
N GLU A 33 15.75 -1.67 15.89
CA GLU A 33 16.41 -2.78 15.19
C GLU A 33 15.51 -4.01 15.32
N VAL A 34 14.97 -4.48 14.20
CA VAL A 34 14.19 -5.72 14.15
C VAL A 34 15.19 -6.84 13.88
N GLU A 35 15.28 -7.82 14.78
CA GLU A 35 16.16 -8.96 14.56
C GLU A 35 15.73 -9.68 13.27
N PRO A 36 16.66 -10.01 12.36
CA PRO A 36 16.33 -10.59 11.06
C PRO A 36 15.53 -11.89 11.16
N ASP A 37 15.69 -12.63 12.26
CA ASP A 37 14.99 -13.90 12.53
C ASP A 37 13.59 -13.72 13.14
N THR A 38 13.18 -12.51 13.53
CA THR A 38 11.81 -12.24 14.02
C THR A 38 10.81 -11.97 12.90
N ILE A 39 11.31 -11.68 11.69
CA ILE A 39 10.49 -11.59 10.49
C ILE A 39 10.52 -12.94 9.79
N GLU A 40 9.91 -13.94 10.42
CA GLU A 40 9.51 -15.16 9.71
C GLU A 40 8.39 -14.77 8.72
N LEU A 41 8.74 -14.15 7.59
CA LEU A 41 7.90 -14.27 6.41
C LEU A 41 7.91 -15.76 6.10
N ALA A 42 6.81 -16.43 6.43
CA ALA A 42 6.56 -17.81 6.05
C ALA A 42 6.76 -17.92 4.53
N ALA A 43 7.98 -18.28 4.12
CA ALA A 43 8.40 -18.31 2.72
C ALA A 43 7.60 -19.37 1.93
N ASP A 44 6.90 -20.24 2.64
CA ASP A 44 6.04 -21.31 2.18
C ASP A 44 4.58 -20.90 1.96
N GLN A 45 4.17 -19.67 2.29
CA GLN A 45 2.77 -19.23 2.19
C GLN A 45 2.54 -18.13 1.15
N VAL A 46 3.16 -18.26 -0.03
CA VAL A 46 2.66 -17.50 -1.19
C VAL A 46 1.33 -18.14 -1.59
N PRO A 47 0.19 -17.45 -1.47
CA PRO A 47 -1.08 -18.00 -1.90
C PRO A 47 -1.01 -18.34 -3.39
N PRO A 48 -1.68 -19.40 -3.85
CA PRO A 48 -1.69 -19.76 -5.25
C PRO A 48 -2.16 -18.57 -6.10
N PRO A 49 -1.66 -18.43 -7.34
CA PRO A 49 -2.12 -17.39 -8.24
C PRO A 49 -3.64 -17.46 -8.38
N LEU A 50 -4.28 -16.29 -8.42
CA LEU A 50 -5.73 -16.19 -8.64
C LEU A 50 -6.11 -16.82 -9.98
N SER A 51 -7.30 -17.42 -10.05
CA SER A 51 -7.84 -17.88 -11.34
C SER A 51 -8.10 -16.70 -12.27
N GLU A 52 -8.10 -16.94 -13.58
CA GLU A 52 -8.38 -15.88 -14.55
C GLU A 52 -9.76 -15.25 -14.35
N GLU A 53 -10.75 -16.05 -13.95
CA GLU A 53 -12.10 -15.58 -13.62
C GLU A 53 -12.09 -14.63 -12.42
N GLU A 54 -11.31 -14.95 -11.39
CA GLU A 54 -11.16 -14.12 -10.20
C GLU A 54 -10.44 -12.81 -10.52
N ILE A 55 -9.43 -12.85 -11.38
CA ILE A 55 -8.74 -11.65 -11.87
C ILE A 55 -9.73 -10.79 -12.66
N LYS A 56 -10.44 -11.36 -13.63
CA LYS A 56 -11.46 -10.65 -14.44
C LYS A 56 -12.56 -10.04 -13.58
N ARG A 57 -13.01 -10.74 -12.52
CA ARG A 57 -13.99 -10.21 -11.56
C ARG A 57 -13.47 -8.97 -10.82
N ARG A 58 -12.18 -8.96 -10.44
CA ARG A 58 -11.57 -7.83 -9.70
C ARG A 58 -11.24 -6.63 -10.57
N VAL A 59 -10.62 -6.87 -11.73
CA VAL A 59 -10.09 -5.78 -12.57
C VAL A 59 -11.05 -5.39 -13.69
N GLY A 60 -12.04 -6.22 -14.00
CA GLY A 60 -12.92 -6.08 -15.16
C GLY A 60 -12.35 -6.77 -16.40
N GLU A 61 -13.23 -7.36 -17.22
CA GLU A 61 -12.85 -8.14 -18.40
C GLU A 61 -12.02 -7.33 -19.41
N GLN A 62 -12.42 -6.09 -19.69
CA GLN A 62 -11.71 -5.22 -20.63
C GLN A 62 -10.29 -4.88 -20.14
N ASN A 63 -10.11 -4.64 -18.84
CA ASN A 63 -8.79 -4.34 -18.28
C ASN A 63 -7.89 -5.57 -18.28
N TYR A 64 -8.45 -6.75 -18.02
CA TYR A 64 -7.73 -8.01 -18.11
C TYR A 64 -7.22 -8.28 -19.53
N VAL A 65 -8.05 -8.05 -20.55
CA VAL A 65 -7.67 -8.19 -21.96
C VAL A 65 -6.59 -7.17 -22.34
N ASN A 66 -6.78 -5.90 -22.02
CA ASN A 66 -5.82 -4.83 -22.31
C ASN A 66 -4.43 -5.08 -21.68
N MET A 67 -4.40 -5.69 -20.49
CA MET A 67 -3.16 -6.06 -19.80
C MET A 67 -2.45 -7.25 -20.47
N LYS A 68 -3.21 -8.25 -20.94
CA LYS A 68 -2.63 -9.43 -21.63
C LYS A 68 -2.14 -9.08 -23.03
N ASP A 69 -2.78 -8.15 -23.71
CA ASP A 69 -2.35 -7.60 -25.00
C ASP A 69 -1.25 -6.53 -24.81
N ALA A 70 -0.10 -6.95 -24.25
CA ALA A 70 1.09 -6.16 -23.90
C ALA A 70 1.75 -5.35 -25.05
N LYS A 71 1.01 -5.05 -26.13
CA LYS A 71 1.29 -3.99 -27.10
C LYS A 71 0.83 -2.61 -26.64
N ILE A 72 0.02 -2.49 -25.58
CA ILE A 72 -0.19 -1.20 -24.92
C ILE A 72 1.03 -0.90 -24.04
N MET A 73 2.17 -0.65 -24.68
CA MET A 73 3.27 0.04 -24.02
C MET A 73 2.74 1.40 -23.63
N ASN A 74 2.55 1.63 -22.33
CA ASN A 74 2.40 2.97 -21.79
C ASN A 74 3.69 3.73 -22.12
N SER A 75 3.67 4.48 -23.23
CA SER A 75 4.68 5.50 -23.52
C SER A 75 4.52 6.58 -22.48
N ILE A 76 5.21 6.44 -21.34
CA ILE A 76 5.40 7.53 -20.38
C ILE A 76 6.57 8.37 -20.92
N ASN A 77 6.37 8.98 -22.09
CA ASN A 77 7.13 10.10 -22.67
C ASN A 77 6.70 10.25 -24.14
N SER A 78 5.66 11.06 -24.37
CA SER A 78 5.42 11.72 -25.66
C SER A 78 5.40 13.22 -25.43
#